data_AF-A0A1G0GPU5-F1
#
_entry.id   AF-A0A1G0GPU5-F1
#
_cell.length_a   1.000
_cell.length_b   1.000
_cell.length_c   1.000
_cell.angle_alpha   90.00
_cell.angle_beta   90.00
_cell.angle_gamma   90.00
#
_symmetry.space_group_name_H-M   'P 1'
#
loop_
_entity.id
_entity.type
_entity.pdbx_description
1 polymer ?
#
loop_
_entity_poly.entity_id
_entity_poly.type
_entity_poly.pdbx_seq_one_letter_code
_entity_poly.pdbx_strand_id
1 'polypeptide(L)'
;MMFAWIKILHVISSSVLFGTGLGTAFYMFYVNRQKNIELIANATKQVVFVDWIFTGSSAIIQFITGIILTALKGYSPFTPWIIISVIAYLIAGACWFPVVYLQIRCRDLAFEALKNNAPLTKKYFQYYKLWWILGIPAFISLMIVFYLMTNRPVL
;
A
#
# COMPACT_ATOMS: atom_id res chain seq x y z
N MET A 1 30.36 0.12 5.60
CA MET A 1 29.78 0.06 4.24
C MET A 1 28.42 -0.62 4.20
N MET A 2 28.25 -1.83 4.75
CA MET A 2 26.96 -2.57 4.73
C MET A 2 25.75 -1.77 5.25
N PHE A 3 25.88 -1.11 6.41
CA PHE A 3 24.81 -0.27 6.98
C PHE A 3 24.29 0.80 6.00
N ALA A 4 25.19 1.47 5.28
CA ALA A 4 24.82 2.54 4.36
C ALA A 4 23.98 2.02 3.18
N TRP A 5 24.39 0.90 2.58
CA TRP A 5 23.66 0.27 1.47
C TRP A 5 22.28 -0.22 1.88
N ILE A 6 22.16 -0.86 3.06
CA ILE A 6 20.87 -1.31 3.57
C ILE A 6 19.97 -0.11 3.87
N LYS A 7 20.53 0.98 4.43
CA LYS A 7 19.78 2.21 4.67
C LYS A 7 19.27 2.83 3.36
N ILE A 8 20.09 2.86 2.32
CA ILE A 8 19.68 3.33 0.98
C ILE A 8 18.54 2.47 0.44
N LEU A 9 18.68 1.14 0.49
CA LEU A 9 17.64 0.21 0.05
C LEU A 9 16.33 0.41 0.83
N HIS A 10 16.41 0.58 2.15
CA HIS A 10 15.26 0.85 3.01
C HIS A 10 14.57 2.16 2.65
N VAL A 11 15.32 3.24 2.44
CA VAL A 11 14.73 4.54 2.06
C VAL A 11 14.07 4.44 0.68
N ILE A 12 14.72 3.84 -0.31
CA ILE A 12 14.15 3.63 -1.65
C ILE A 12 12.87 2.79 -1.56
N SER A 13 12.91 1.68 -0.82
CA SER A 13 11.77 0.79 -0.62
C SER A 13 10.60 1.53 0.05
N SER A 14 10.86 2.36 1.07
CA SER A 14 9.83 3.18 1.70
C SER A 14 9.18 4.18 0.74
N SER A 15 9.99 4.82 -0.12
CA SER A 15 9.50 5.78 -1.13
C SER A 15 8.66 5.10 -2.19
N VAL A 16 9.07 3.90 -2.65
CA VAL A 16 8.28 3.09 -3.59
C VAL A 16 6.99 2.63 -2.94
N LEU A 17 7.03 2.07 -1.73
CA LEU A 17 5.86 1.60 -1.00
C LEU A 17 4.80 2.69 -0.85
N PHE A 18 5.19 3.85 -0.33
CA PHE A 18 4.27 4.95 -0.06
C PHE A 18 3.84 5.66 -1.34
N GLY A 19 4.80 5.98 -2.22
CA GLY A 19 4.58 6.73 -3.45
C GLY A 19 3.74 5.94 -4.45
N THR A 20 4.05 4.65 -4.66
CA THR A 20 3.27 3.80 -5.56
C THR A 20 1.88 3.55 -5.02
N GLY A 21 1.73 3.26 -3.71
CA GLY A 21 0.42 3.12 -3.10
C GLY A 21 -0.45 4.37 -3.30
N LEU A 22 0.10 5.56 -3.01
CA LEU A 22 -0.65 6.82 -3.16
C LEU A 22 -0.98 7.11 -4.63
N GLY A 23 -0.02 6.86 -5.53
CA GLY A 23 -0.17 7.06 -6.96
C GLY A 23 -1.23 6.16 -7.59
N THR A 24 -1.24 4.86 -7.27
CA THR A 24 -2.27 3.93 -7.74
C THR A 24 -3.64 4.26 -7.15
N ALA A 25 -3.67 4.65 -5.88
CA ALA A 25 -4.89 5.11 -5.21
C ALA A 25 -5.52 6.30 -5.95
N PHE A 26 -4.73 7.34 -6.20
CA PHE A 26 -5.17 8.53 -6.93
C PHE A 26 -5.56 8.23 -8.38
N TYR A 27 -4.76 7.41 -9.08
CA TYR A 27 -5.04 7.03 -10.47
C TYR A 27 -6.38 6.30 -10.60
N MET A 28 -6.63 5.30 -9.75
CA MET A 28 -7.89 4.55 -9.75
C MET A 28 -9.09 5.46 -9.42
N PHE A 29 -8.91 6.41 -8.49
CA PHE A 29 -9.92 7.42 -8.17
C PHE A 29 -10.24 8.34 -9.36
N TYR A 30 -9.20 8.85 -10.02
CA TYR A 30 -9.36 9.75 -11.15
C TYR A 30 -10.07 9.08 -12.32
N VAL A 31 -9.65 7.86 -12.69
CA VAL A 31 -10.27 7.12 -13.80
C VAL A 31 -11.72 6.76 -13.50
N ASN A 32 -12.05 6.40 -12.25
CA ASN A 32 -13.43 6.11 -11.85
C ASN A 32 -14.38 7.30 -12.05
N ARG A 33 -13.89 8.54 -11.92
CA ARG A 33 -14.71 9.75 -12.15
C ARG A 33 -15.07 9.98 -13.61
N GLN A 34 -14.30 9.43 -14.54
CA GLN A 34 -14.54 9.60 -15.97
C GLN A 34 -15.72 8.75 -16.48
N LYS A 35 -16.18 7.76 -15.68
CA LYS A 35 -17.31 6.87 -16.02
C LYS A 35 -17.15 6.11 -17.35
N ASN A 36 -15.95 6.05 -17.91
CA ASN A 36 -15.63 5.26 -19.09
C ASN A 36 -15.20 3.85 -18.63
N ILE A 37 -16.00 2.84 -19.00
CA ILE A 37 -15.83 1.46 -18.55
C ILE A 37 -14.53 0.84 -19.06
N GLU A 38 -14.14 1.13 -20.30
CA GLU A 38 -12.89 0.63 -20.89
C GLU A 38 -11.66 1.17 -20.14
N LEU A 39 -11.66 2.48 -19.85
CA LEU A 39 -10.59 3.09 -19.06
C LEU A 39 -10.55 2.51 -17.65
N ILE A 40 -11.71 2.31 -17.00
CA ILE A 40 -11.80 1.73 -15.66
C ILE A 40 -11.29 0.29 -15.64
N ALA A 41 -11.67 -0.55 -16.60
CA ALA A 41 -11.23 -1.94 -16.68
C ALA A 41 -9.70 -2.04 -16.83
N ASN A 42 -9.12 -1.24 -17.73
CA ASN A 42 -7.67 -1.22 -17.94
C ASN A 42 -6.92 -0.62 -16.75
N ALA A 43 -7.42 0.45 -16.15
CA ALA A 43 -6.82 1.07 -14.97
C ALA A 43 -6.82 0.12 -13.77
N THR A 44 -7.94 -0.55 -13.48
CA THR A 44 -8.01 -1.52 -12.37
C THR A 44 -7.09 -2.72 -12.58
N LYS A 45 -6.89 -3.18 -13.82
CA LYS A 45 -5.87 -4.20 -14.15
C LYS A 45 -4.46 -3.74 -13.81
N GLN A 46 -4.11 -2.52 -14.24
CA GLN A 46 -2.79 -1.94 -14.02
C GLN A 46 -2.53 -1.72 -12.53
N VAL A 47 -3.52 -1.20 -11.80
CA VAL A 47 -3.43 -0.97 -10.36
C VAL A 47 -3.16 -2.27 -9.61
N VAL A 48 -3.89 -3.35 -9.91
CA VAL A 48 -3.64 -4.68 -9.32
C VAL A 48 -2.21 -5.15 -9.58
N PHE A 49 -1.73 -5.03 -10.82
CA PHE A 49 -0.38 -5.45 -11.19
C PHE A 49 0.71 -4.63 -10.49
N VAL A 50 0.58 -3.31 -10.53
CA VAL A 50 1.53 -2.37 -9.91
C VAL A 50 1.55 -2.56 -8.39
N ASP A 51 0.39 -2.75 -7.76
CA ASP A 51 0.30 -2.91 -6.30
C ASP A 51 0.96 -4.23 -5.84
N TRP A 52 0.76 -5.34 -6.54
CA TRP A 52 1.47 -6.60 -6.23
C TRP A 52 2.97 -6.48 -6.39
N ILE A 53 3.43 -5.89 -7.49
CA ILE A 53 4.87 -5.82 -7.81
C ILE A 53 5.59 -4.81 -6.94
N PHE A 54 5.05 -3.60 -6.76
CA PHE A 54 5.75 -2.52 -6.08
C PHE A 54 5.39 -2.43 -4.60
N THR A 55 4.10 -2.37 -4.25
CA THR A 55 3.65 -2.28 -2.85
C THR A 55 3.98 -3.56 -2.10
N GLY A 56 3.60 -4.72 -2.66
CA GLY A 56 3.83 -6.02 -2.03
C GLY A 56 5.31 -6.32 -1.82
N SER A 57 6.15 -6.15 -2.85
CA SER A 57 7.59 -6.40 -2.73
C SER A 57 8.27 -5.39 -1.79
N SER A 58 7.92 -4.10 -1.89
CA SER A 58 8.49 -3.07 -1.03
C SER A 58 8.08 -3.31 0.42
N ALA A 59 6.87 -3.80 0.68
CA ALA A 59 6.46 -4.10 2.05
C ALA A 59 7.33 -5.20 2.69
N ILE A 60 7.74 -6.21 1.91
CA ILE A 60 8.64 -7.27 2.39
C ILE A 60 10.05 -6.71 2.60
N ILE A 61 10.58 -6.00 1.61
CA ILE A 61 11.92 -5.40 1.67
C ILE A 61 12.03 -4.45 2.86
N GLN A 62 11.01 -3.60 3.08
CA GLN A 62 10.96 -2.63 4.16
C GLN A 62 11.01 -3.30 5.54
N PHE A 63 10.27 -4.40 5.72
CA PHE A 63 10.26 -5.14 6.98
C PHE A 63 11.63 -5.77 7.27
N ILE A 64 12.19 -6.48 6.28
CA ILE A 64 13.50 -7.16 6.41
C ILE A 64 14.61 -6.13 6.68
N THR A 65 14.67 -5.08 5.87
CA THR A 65 15.71 -4.04 6.01
C THR A 65 15.57 -3.26 7.32
N GLY A 66 14.35 -3.02 7.80
CA GLY A 66 14.10 -2.40 9.11
C GLY A 66 14.66 -3.22 10.28
N ILE A 67 14.44 -4.54 10.28
CA ILE A 67 15.02 -5.45 11.29
C ILE A 67 16.55 -5.43 11.22
N ILE A 68 17.13 -5.50 10.03
CA ILE A 68 18.58 -5.49 9.88
C ILE A 68 19.17 -4.16 10.37
N LEU A 69 18.56 -3.02 10.04
CA LEU A 69 19.05 -1.71 10.46
C LEU A 69 18.98 -1.50 11.97
N THR A 70 17.92 -1.96 12.62
CA THR A 70 17.78 -1.88 14.08
C THR A 70 18.82 -2.75 14.79
N ALA A 71 19.03 -3.98 14.31
CA ALA A 71 20.07 -4.89 14.81
C ALA A 71 21.48 -4.30 14.63
N LEU A 72 21.81 -3.76 13.44
CA LEU A 72 23.13 -3.16 13.16
C LEU A 72 23.43 -1.92 13.99
N LYS A 73 22.39 -1.23 14.48
CA LYS A 73 22.52 -0.08 15.37
C LYS A 73 22.51 -0.45 16.85
N GLY A 74 22.32 -1.73 17.19
CA GLY A 74 22.24 -2.19 18.57
C GLY A 74 21.01 -1.69 19.32
N TYR A 75 19.94 -1.29 18.59
CA TYR A 75 18.70 -0.90 19.24
C TYR A 75 18.00 -2.13 19.82
N SER A 76 17.47 -2.02 21.04
CA SER A 76 16.61 -3.06 21.61
C SER A 76 15.32 -3.16 20.76
N PRO A 77 14.89 -4.37 20.36
CA PRO A 77 13.59 -4.56 19.69
C PRO A 77 12.41 -4.05 20.52
N PHE A 78 12.58 -3.96 21.84
CA PHE A 78 11.56 -3.49 22.78
C PHE A 78 11.54 -1.98 22.97
N THR A 79 12.33 -1.22 22.20
CA THR A 79 12.29 0.24 22.26
C THR A 79 10.88 0.72 21.86
N PRO A 80 10.21 1.60 22.63
CA PRO A 80 8.79 1.91 22.42
C PRO A 80 8.45 2.37 21.00
N TRP A 81 9.25 3.26 20.40
CA TRP A 81 9.01 3.71 19.03
C TRP A 81 9.17 2.59 17.99
N ILE A 82 10.00 1.56 18.25
CA ILE A 82 10.14 0.39 17.37
C ILE A 82 8.89 -0.48 17.47
N ILE A 83 8.42 -0.79 18.70
CA ILE A 83 7.20 -1.58 18.91
C ILE A 83 6.01 -0.90 18.22
N ILE A 84 5.80 0.39 18.47
CA ILE A 84 4.67 1.13 17.88
C ILE A 84 4.78 1.15 16.35
N SER A 85 6.00 1.30 15.81
CA SER A 85 6.22 1.22 14.36
C SER A 85 5.86 -0.14 13.79
N VAL A 86 6.24 -1.23 14.46
CA VAL A 86 5.91 -2.60 14.03
C VAL A 86 4.39 -2.81 14.09
N ILE A 87 3.72 -2.38 15.16
CA ILE A 87 2.26 -2.48 15.28
C ILE A 87 1.57 -1.69 14.16
N ALA A 88 1.96 -0.43 13.94
CA ALA A 88 1.41 0.39 12.86
C ALA A 88 1.66 -0.26 11.48
N TYR A 89 2.84 -0.84 11.28
CA TYR A 89 3.17 -1.56 10.05
C TYR A 89 2.30 -2.80 9.83
N LEU A 90 2.03 -3.58 10.89
CA LEU A 90 1.14 -4.73 10.83
C LEU A 90 -0.32 -4.31 10.56
N ILE A 91 -0.78 -3.20 11.14
CA ILE A 91 -2.10 -2.63 10.83
C ILE A 91 -2.17 -2.24 9.35
N ALA A 92 -1.14 -1.57 8.83
CA ALA A 92 -1.07 -1.22 7.40
C ALA A 92 -1.16 -2.48 6.52
N GLY A 93 -0.39 -3.52 6.84
CA GLY A 93 -0.44 -4.80 6.13
C GLY A 93 -1.81 -5.49 6.23
N ALA A 94 -2.43 -5.51 7.42
CA ALA A 94 -3.74 -6.09 7.65
C ALA A 94 -4.85 -5.36 6.89
N CYS A 95 -4.75 -4.04 6.73
CA CYS A 95 -5.64 -3.27 5.87
C CYS A 95 -5.35 -3.48 4.38
N TRP A 96 -4.09 -3.70 4.01
CA TRP A 96 -3.68 -3.89 2.62
C TRP A 96 -4.19 -5.21 2.02
N PHE A 97 -4.18 -6.33 2.74
CA PHE A 97 -4.68 -7.61 2.19
C PHE A 97 -6.14 -7.54 1.69
N PRO A 98 -7.12 -7.02 2.47
CA PRO A 98 -8.48 -6.79 1.97
C PRO A 98 -8.54 -5.78 0.83
N VAL A 99 -7.72 -4.72 0.86
CA VAL A 99 -7.60 -3.76 -0.25
C VAL A 99 -7.20 -4.48 -1.54
N VAL A 100 -6.22 -5.39 -1.47
CA VAL A 100 -5.78 -6.19 -2.62
C VAL A 100 -6.89 -7.08 -3.16
N TYR A 101 -7.65 -7.72 -2.26
CA TYR A 101 -8.81 -8.51 -2.66
C TYR A 101 -9.84 -7.63 -3.39
N LEU A 102 -10.19 -6.46 -2.82
CA LEU A 102 -11.20 -5.58 -3.38
C LEU A 102 -10.79 -5.00 -4.74
N GLN A 103 -9.52 -4.63 -4.94
CA GLN A 103 -9.05 -4.16 -6.25
C GLN A 103 -9.18 -5.24 -7.33
N ILE A 104 -8.91 -6.51 -6.99
CA ILE A 104 -9.06 -7.64 -7.90
C ILE A 104 -10.53 -7.81 -8.27
N ARG A 105 -11.45 -7.74 -7.30
CA ARG A 105 -12.89 -7.84 -7.56
C ARG A 105 -13.42 -6.67 -8.39
N CYS A 106 -12.93 -5.45 -8.14
CA CYS A 106 -13.25 -4.29 -8.97
C CYS A 106 -12.80 -4.50 -10.42
N ARG A 107 -11.58 -5.01 -10.63
CA ARG A 107 -11.06 -5.36 -11.96
C ARG A 107 -11.97 -6.35 -12.66
N ASP A 108 -12.28 -7.46 -12.01
CA ASP A 108 -13.10 -8.53 -12.61
C ASP A 108 -14.48 -8.01 -13.02
N LEU A 109 -15.14 -7.24 -12.15
CA LEU A 109 -16.44 -6.62 -12.43
C LEU A 109 -16.38 -5.58 -13.55
N ALA A 110 -15.26 -4.84 -13.66
CA ALA A 110 -15.09 -3.86 -14.73
C ALA A 110 -14.90 -4.55 -16.10
N PHE A 111 -14.15 -5.65 -16.16
CA PHE A 111 -14.04 -6.45 -17.40
C PHE A 111 -15.33 -7.17 -17.76
N GLU A 112 -16.10 -7.63 -16.77
CA GLU A 112 -17.41 -8.23 -17.01
C GLU A 112 -18.36 -7.20 -17.63
N ALA A 113 -18.41 -5.98 -17.09
CA ALA A 113 -19.19 -4.87 -17.64
C ALA A 113 -18.75 -4.53 -19.07
N LEU A 114 -17.43 -4.45 -19.30
CA LEU A 114 -16.86 -4.18 -20.63
C LEU A 114 -17.24 -5.26 -21.65
N LYS A 115 -17.09 -6.54 -21.30
CA LYS A 115 -17.42 -7.67 -22.18
C LYS A 115 -18.89 -7.70 -22.57
N ASN A 116 -19.77 -7.36 -21.63
CA ASN A 116 -21.22 -7.42 -21.83
C ASN A 116 -21.82 -6.12 -22.38
N ASN A 117 -20.99 -5.09 -22.67
CA ASN A 117 -21.44 -3.74 -23.02
C ASN A 117 -22.50 -3.20 -22.03
N ALA A 118 -22.32 -3.50 -20.74
CA ALA A 118 -23.26 -3.19 -19.67
C ALA A 118 -22.68 -2.13 -18.72
N PRO A 119 -23.53 -1.35 -18.02
CA PRO A 119 -23.05 -0.42 -17.00
C PRO A 119 -22.40 -1.16 -15.81
N LEU A 120 -21.50 -0.48 -15.10
CA LEU A 120 -20.91 -0.99 -13.85
C LEU A 120 -22.00 -1.29 -12.82
N THR A 121 -21.92 -2.47 -12.22
CA THR A 121 -22.91 -2.95 -11.24
C THR A 121 -22.80 -2.19 -9.92
N LYS A 122 -23.89 -2.16 -9.14
CA LYS A 122 -23.88 -1.60 -7.76
C LYS A 122 -22.80 -2.23 -6.88
N LYS A 123 -22.51 -3.52 -7.11
CA LYS A 123 -21.48 -4.28 -6.40
C LYS A 123 -20.07 -3.73 -6.63
N TYR A 124 -19.77 -3.27 -7.85
CA TYR A 124 -18.51 -2.59 -8.15
C TYR A 124 -18.32 -1.37 -7.24
N PHE A 125 -19.33 -0.50 -7.15
CA PHE A 125 -19.25 0.72 -6.34
C PHE A 125 -19.16 0.43 -4.84
N GLN A 126 -19.78 -0.65 -4.35
CA GLN A 126 -19.63 -1.09 -2.96
C GLN A 126 -18.19 -1.51 -2.65
N TYR A 127 -17.59 -2.32 -3.53
CA TYR A 127 -16.19 -2.75 -3.37
C TYR A 127 -15.22 -1.58 -3.52
N TYR A 128 -15.44 -0.71 -4.48
CA TYR A 128 -14.65 0.50 -4.66
C TYR A 128 -14.71 1.42 -3.43
N LYS A 129 -15.90 1.62 -2.84
CA LYS A 129 -16.06 2.40 -1.61
C LYS A 129 -15.30 1.77 -0.44
N LEU A 130 -15.42 0.45 -0.24
CA LEU A 130 -14.73 -0.24 0.85
C LEU A 130 -13.21 -0.21 0.66
N TRP A 131 -12.74 -0.38 -0.58
CA TRP A 131 -11.34 -0.26 -0.95
C TRP A 131 -10.78 1.13 -0.58
N TRP A 132 -11.55 2.19 -0.87
CA TRP A 132 -11.15 3.56 -0.52
C TRP A 132 -11.11 3.81 0.99
N ILE A 133 -12.12 3.33 1.72
CA ILE A 133 -12.21 3.48 3.18
C ILE A 133 -11.05 2.74 3.86
N LEU A 134 -10.69 1.54 3.41
CA LEU A 134 -9.59 0.76 3.98
C LEU A 134 -8.20 1.31 3.61
N GLY A 135 -8.09 2.04 2.49
CA GLY A 135 -6.86 2.75 2.15
C GLY A 135 -6.48 3.79 3.20
N ILE A 136 -7.46 4.52 3.75
CA ILE A 136 -7.23 5.59 4.72
C ILE A 136 -6.45 5.11 5.97
N PRO A 137 -6.90 4.10 6.75
CA PRO A 137 -6.15 3.62 7.91
C PRO A 137 -4.80 3.01 7.52
N ALA A 138 -4.68 2.40 6.33
CA ALA A 138 -3.40 1.89 5.85
C ALA A 138 -2.38 3.04 5.65
N PHE A 139 -2.77 4.13 4.98
CA PHE A 139 -1.91 5.29 4.77
C PHE A 139 -1.56 6.02 6.06
N ILE A 140 -2.54 6.23 6.94
CA ILE A 140 -2.31 6.85 8.26
C ILE A 140 -1.28 6.02 9.05
N SER A 141 -1.41 4.69 9.02
CA SER A 141 -0.46 3.80 9.69
C SER A 141 0.95 3.92 9.11
N LEU A 142 1.11 3.99 7.78
CA LEU A 142 2.41 4.24 7.16
C LEU A 142 2.98 5.61 7.52
N MET A 143 2.16 6.66 7.62
CA MET A 143 2.61 7.98 8.07
C MET A 143 3.14 7.96 9.50
N ILE A 144 2.48 7.22 10.40
CA ILE A 144 2.97 7.01 11.78
C ILE A 144 4.33 6.31 11.75
N VAL A 145 4.50 5.26 10.94
CA VAL A 145 5.78 4.56 10.78
C VAL A 145 6.87 5.51 10.29
N PHE A 146 6.61 6.34 9.28
CA PHE A 146 7.56 7.36 8.81
C PHE A 146 7.97 8.31 9.93
N TYR A 147 7.00 8.87 10.66
CA TYR A 147 7.27 9.79 11.75
C TYR A 147 8.18 9.16 12.83
N LEU A 148 7.87 7.94 13.26
CA LEU A 148 8.61 7.26 14.32
C LEU A 148 10.02 6.85 13.87
N MET A 149 10.16 6.31 12.66
CA MET A 149 11.45 5.85 12.13
C MET A 149 12.40 7.02 11.82
N THR A 150 11.87 8.19 11.46
CA THR A 150 12.68 9.39 11.20
C THR A 150 13.06 10.12 12.48
N ASN A 151 12.08 10.41 13.35
CA ASN A 151 12.30 11.24 14.54
C ASN A 151 12.87 10.46 15.73
N ARG A 152 12.63 9.13 15.81
CA ARG A 152 13.09 8.26 16.91
C ARG A 152 12.89 8.91 18.29
N PRO A 153 11.65 9.32 18.63
CA PRO A 153 11.40 10.01 19.88
C PRO A 153 11.83 9.16 21.07
N VAL A 154 12.40 9.80 22.07
CA VAL A 154 12.64 9.18 23.38
C VAL A 154 11.28 9.16 24.07
N LEU A 155 10.58 8.04 23.95
CA LEU A 155 9.33 7.73 24.64
C LEU A 155 9.64 6.98 25.93
#